data_AF-A0A660RUA0-F1
#
_entry.id   AF-A0A660RUA0-F1
#
_cell.length_a   1.000
_cell.length_b   1.000
_cell.length_c   1.000
_cell.angle_alpha   90.00
_cell.angle_beta   90.00
_cell.angle_gamma   90.00
#
_symmetry.space_group_name_H-M   'P 1'
#
loop_
_entity.id
_entity.type
_entity.pdbx_description
1 polymer ?
#
loop_
_entity_poly.entity_id
_entity_poly.type
_entity_poly.pdbx_seq_one_letter_code
_entity_poly.pdbx_strand_id
1 'polypeptide(L)'
;MAPLLLSEPWDLHSDSAETFQLTGSTSSSIISGSGSPRIIAPFGLETRYGPRRKFLPRISFPFRWGGDICIAFQLPLNHRPKKTIHDFSVDIFLPDGIHDVIQSDVVGRPDADHGSDLGRKLDSFIEWQIHCFSELALAIDESTSLEMEEKSQKIMRRNWHSVRRVWIDVDKTEAIMALIVKLAQDNDLLRVFESIARRPRRILLRYRENTQLHRIQELDSACIRDLARRPGHTVAEKAGSRQKLLAVRRHASVETMENQVYRWVLDRMIRRAKDYVATNRHHASSNRVQAVARCTRRCNAWSSSEHFQTVSFDQLQHPIQPNYSLQMDERYRHVYRTYRELLREQHVRDDAWEWQRILWAESARQLVGCTLTEFFREENASTPYYRFEGEHGVWTESPIGPGPFKTKAGPCIVIDSRDVLVNPYAWIKNPPFDFALYLGTLGCDQVLFWPSSRTLLIIWFMYWTGESEQIRPMISRSGKALRIFSLDIARFTYQHYRCLGLVLITDPQATGKKPGVELEIWPDDSKMPEVVGLRIPFTIDQTDSVEFKKLIDDFMAGIQLVVDKAIGL
;
A
#
# COMPACT_ATOMS: atom_id res chain seq x y z
N MET A 1 -29.12 0.07 -16.02
CA MET A 1 -28.93 1.07 -14.94
C MET A 1 -27.74 1.97 -15.28
N ALA A 2 -27.87 3.30 -15.12
CA ALA A 2 -26.72 4.21 -15.26
C ALA A 2 -25.79 4.11 -14.03
N PRO A 3 -24.46 4.26 -14.18
CA PRO A 3 -23.56 4.24 -13.04
C PRO A 3 -23.88 5.33 -12.01
N LEU A 4 -23.80 4.96 -10.74
CA LEU A 4 -24.08 5.84 -9.60
C LEU A 4 -22.79 6.11 -8.83
N LEU A 5 -22.61 7.35 -8.39
CA LEU A 5 -21.56 7.75 -7.47
C LEU A 5 -22.17 7.93 -6.08
N LEU A 6 -21.62 7.24 -5.08
CA LEU A 6 -22.04 7.28 -3.68
C LEU A 6 -20.93 7.84 -2.79
N SER A 7 -21.27 8.66 -1.80
CA SER A 7 -20.35 9.15 -0.76
C SER A 7 -19.97 8.05 0.24
N GLU A 8 -20.94 7.25 0.67
CA GLU A 8 -20.74 6.13 1.60
C GLU A 8 -21.26 4.80 1.07
N PRO A 9 -20.78 3.66 1.61
CA PRO A 9 -21.16 2.33 1.11
C PRO A 9 -22.66 2.02 1.16
N TRP A 10 -23.38 2.57 2.14
CA TRP A 10 -24.79 2.29 2.42
C TRP A 10 -25.74 3.33 1.82
N ASP A 11 -25.24 4.36 1.13
CA ASP A 11 -26.09 5.45 0.61
C ASP A 11 -27.06 5.03 -0.49
N LEU A 12 -26.92 3.80 -1.01
CA LEU A 12 -27.92 3.21 -1.90
C LEU A 12 -29.31 3.11 -1.23
N HIS A 13 -29.33 3.02 0.10
CA HIS A 13 -30.54 2.93 0.93
C HIS A 13 -30.84 4.23 1.68
N SER A 14 -30.05 5.30 1.49
CA SER A 14 -30.29 6.55 2.17
C SER A 14 -31.21 7.45 1.33
N ASP A 15 -32.20 8.07 1.97
CA ASP A 15 -33.02 9.13 1.36
C ASP A 15 -32.20 10.43 1.14
N SER A 16 -30.91 10.45 1.52
CA SER A 16 -30.05 11.62 1.39
C SER A 16 -29.59 11.83 -0.05
N ALA A 17 -29.60 13.10 -0.46
CA ALA A 17 -29.43 13.61 -1.82
C ALA A 17 -28.03 13.43 -2.45
N GLU A 18 -27.18 12.53 -1.96
CA GLU A 18 -25.76 12.40 -2.39
C GLU A 18 -25.49 11.22 -3.32
N THR A 19 -26.54 10.67 -3.94
CA THR A 19 -26.37 9.73 -5.07
C THR A 19 -26.37 10.51 -6.38
N PHE A 20 -25.23 10.55 -7.06
CA PHE A 20 -25.11 11.23 -8.36
C PHE A 20 -25.14 10.22 -9.49
N GLN A 21 -25.98 10.45 -10.50
CA GLN A 21 -25.92 9.68 -11.74
C GLN A 21 -24.77 10.21 -12.60
N LEU A 22 -23.84 9.33 -12.97
CA LEU A 22 -22.79 9.65 -13.94
C LEU A 22 -23.42 9.52 -15.34
N THR A 23 -23.95 10.62 -15.86
CA THR A 23 -24.55 10.69 -17.20
C THR A 23 -24.12 11.96 -17.92
N GLY A 24 -23.73 11.85 -19.19
CA GLY A 24 -23.36 12.99 -20.03
C GLY A 24 -21.94 13.51 -19.78
N SER A 25 -21.35 14.15 -20.80
CA SER A 25 -19.90 14.40 -20.86
C SER A 25 -19.43 15.78 -20.37
N THR A 26 -20.24 16.56 -19.63
CA THR A 26 -19.96 18.01 -19.47
C THR A 26 -19.96 18.59 -18.07
N SER A 27 -20.43 17.90 -17.03
CA SER A 27 -20.40 18.44 -15.65
C SER A 27 -19.57 17.57 -14.71
N SER A 28 -18.54 18.16 -14.11
CA SER A 28 -17.76 17.51 -13.05
C SER A 28 -18.67 17.18 -11.86
N SER A 29 -18.57 15.96 -11.34
CA SER A 29 -19.28 15.53 -10.13
C SER A 29 -18.39 15.75 -8.91
N ILE A 30 -18.87 16.46 -7.90
CA ILE A 30 -18.11 16.73 -6.67
C ILE A 30 -18.61 15.80 -5.57
N ILE A 31 -17.69 15.16 -4.85
CA ILE A 31 -17.98 14.24 -3.75
C ILE A 31 -16.95 14.41 -2.64
N SER A 32 -17.34 14.19 -1.38
CA SER A 32 -16.34 14.21 -0.30
C SER A 32 -15.36 13.05 -0.44
N GLY A 33 -14.08 13.38 -0.46
CA GLY A 33 -12.96 12.44 -0.40
C GLY A 33 -12.64 11.97 1.02
N SER A 34 -13.25 12.57 2.05
CA SER A 34 -12.99 12.23 3.45
C SER A 34 -13.47 10.84 3.85
N GLY A 35 -14.43 10.27 3.13
CA GLY A 35 -14.95 8.94 3.36
C GLY A 35 -14.42 7.89 2.38
N SER A 36 -15.30 6.97 2.00
CA SER A 36 -15.02 5.88 1.07
C SER A 36 -15.98 5.90 -0.11
N PRO A 37 -15.96 6.97 -0.95
CA PRO A 37 -16.81 7.10 -2.11
C PRO A 37 -16.61 5.96 -3.10
N ARG A 38 -17.70 5.53 -3.73
CA ARG A 38 -17.76 4.36 -4.62
C ARG A 38 -18.56 4.65 -5.86
N ILE A 39 -18.20 3.97 -6.95
CA ILE A 39 -19.03 3.92 -8.15
C ILE A 39 -19.76 2.58 -8.17
N ILE A 40 -21.09 2.59 -8.24
CA ILE A 40 -21.90 1.42 -8.56
C ILE A 40 -22.14 1.42 -10.06
N ALA A 41 -21.85 0.30 -10.71
CA ALA A 41 -22.17 0.14 -12.12
C ALA A 41 -22.73 -1.27 -12.42
N PRO A 42 -23.42 -1.45 -13.56
CA PRO A 42 -23.83 -2.77 -14.03
C PRO A 42 -22.66 -3.74 -14.08
N PHE A 43 -22.90 -4.98 -13.69
CA PHE A 43 -21.93 -6.04 -13.72
C PHE A 43 -21.51 -6.34 -15.16
N GLY A 44 -20.20 -6.38 -15.39
CA GLY A 44 -19.62 -6.51 -16.73
C GLY A 44 -19.29 -5.17 -17.41
N LEU A 45 -19.71 -4.03 -16.84
CA LEU A 45 -19.26 -2.73 -17.31
C LEU A 45 -17.77 -2.55 -17.03
N GLU A 46 -16.99 -2.20 -18.05
CA GLU A 46 -15.58 -1.84 -17.87
C GLU A 46 -15.46 -0.42 -17.34
N THR A 47 -15.12 -0.29 -16.06
CA THR A 47 -14.86 1.00 -15.42
C THR A 47 -13.35 1.23 -15.33
N ARG A 48 -12.84 2.27 -16.00
CA ARG A 48 -11.41 2.60 -16.02
C ARG A 48 -11.16 4.03 -15.52
N TYR A 49 -9.93 4.33 -15.12
CA TYR A 49 -9.57 5.64 -14.57
C TYR A 49 -8.19 6.14 -15.03
N GLY A 50 -8.05 7.47 -14.97
CA GLY A 50 -6.79 8.19 -15.16
C GLY A 50 -6.19 8.11 -16.57
N PRO A 51 -5.04 8.76 -16.81
CA PRO A 51 -4.48 8.95 -18.15
C PRO A 51 -4.06 7.64 -18.82
N ARG A 52 -3.77 6.60 -18.03
CA ARG A 52 -3.39 5.27 -18.52
C ARG A 52 -4.58 4.31 -18.65
N ARG A 53 -5.81 4.76 -18.38
CA ARG A 53 -7.04 3.95 -18.43
C ARG A 53 -6.91 2.62 -17.69
N LYS A 54 -6.39 2.67 -16.46
CA LYS A 54 -6.29 1.49 -15.58
C LYS A 54 -7.69 1.06 -15.15
N PHE A 55 -7.90 -0.22 -14.85
CA PHE A 55 -9.18 -0.68 -14.31
C PHE A 55 -9.36 -0.22 -12.87
N LEU A 56 -10.58 0.19 -12.51
CA LEU A 56 -10.91 0.38 -11.10
C LEU A 56 -11.06 -0.97 -10.39
N PRO A 57 -10.55 -1.10 -9.15
CA PRO A 57 -10.73 -2.30 -8.36
C PRO A 57 -12.18 -2.45 -7.91
N ARG A 58 -12.71 -3.67 -8.07
CA ARG A 58 -14.01 -4.08 -7.55
C ARG A 58 -13.87 -4.35 -6.04
N ILE A 59 -14.88 -3.95 -5.26
CA ILE A 59 -14.80 -4.02 -3.79
C ILE A 59 -16.05 -4.59 -3.10
N SER A 60 -17.21 -4.70 -3.77
CA SER A 60 -18.42 -5.25 -3.15
C SER A 60 -18.72 -6.68 -3.61
N PHE A 61 -19.57 -7.37 -2.87
CA PHE A 61 -20.36 -8.49 -3.40
C PHE A 61 -21.12 -8.03 -4.66
N PRO A 62 -21.24 -8.85 -5.72
CA PRO A 62 -22.21 -8.59 -6.79
C PRO A 62 -23.63 -8.67 -6.24
N PHE A 63 -24.49 -7.74 -6.63
CA PHE A 63 -25.85 -7.63 -6.08
C PHE A 63 -26.89 -7.21 -7.12
N ARG A 64 -28.16 -7.48 -6.85
CA ARG A 64 -29.28 -7.07 -7.71
C ARG A 64 -29.81 -5.72 -7.25
N TRP A 65 -29.93 -4.78 -8.19
CA TRP A 65 -30.54 -3.46 -7.96
C TRP A 65 -31.24 -2.97 -9.22
N GLY A 66 -32.47 -2.49 -9.09
CA GLY A 66 -33.24 -1.98 -10.22
C GLY A 66 -33.46 -2.99 -11.36
N GLY A 67 -33.42 -4.29 -11.06
CA GLY A 67 -33.53 -5.39 -12.05
C GLY A 67 -32.20 -5.82 -12.67
N ASP A 68 -31.14 -5.01 -12.55
CA ASP A 68 -29.81 -5.32 -13.04
C ASP A 68 -28.95 -5.99 -11.96
N ILE A 69 -27.89 -6.69 -12.36
CA ILE A 69 -26.81 -7.08 -11.46
C ILE A 69 -25.77 -5.96 -11.49
N CYS A 70 -25.35 -5.51 -10.33
CA CYS A 70 -24.46 -4.38 -10.11
C CYS A 70 -23.25 -4.79 -9.26
N ILE A 71 -22.22 -3.95 -9.28
CA ILE A 71 -21.01 -4.09 -8.49
C ILE A 71 -20.43 -2.71 -8.17
N ALA A 72 -19.80 -2.58 -7.00
CA ALA A 72 -19.15 -1.35 -6.58
C ALA A 72 -17.64 -1.35 -6.89
N PHE A 73 -17.15 -0.17 -7.25
CA PHE A 73 -15.75 0.13 -7.54
C PHE A 73 -15.24 1.22 -6.60
N GLN A 74 -14.00 1.09 -6.13
CA GLN A 74 -13.36 2.09 -5.27
C GLN A 74 -12.70 3.18 -6.11
N LEU A 75 -12.87 4.46 -5.72
CA LEU A 75 -12.13 5.56 -6.31
C LEU A 75 -10.70 5.68 -5.72
N PRO A 76 -9.68 6.00 -6.55
CA PRO A 76 -8.31 6.24 -6.10
C PRO A 76 -8.17 7.59 -5.39
N LEU A 77 -7.07 7.76 -4.68
CA LEU A 77 -6.66 9.01 -4.03
C LEU A 77 -5.37 9.56 -4.65
N ASN A 78 -5.04 10.82 -4.33
CA ASN A 78 -3.81 11.43 -4.81
C ASN A 78 -2.59 10.95 -4.01
N HIS A 79 -1.74 10.12 -4.61
CA HIS A 79 -0.50 9.65 -3.99
C HIS A 79 0.66 10.66 -4.02
N ARG A 80 0.51 11.78 -4.73
CA ARG A 80 1.57 12.78 -4.88
C ARG A 80 1.66 13.68 -3.65
N PRO A 81 2.85 14.12 -3.26
CA PRO A 81 3.00 15.01 -2.12
C PRO A 81 2.21 16.31 -2.27
N LYS A 82 1.50 16.69 -1.20
CA LYS A 82 0.66 17.88 -1.11
C LYS A 82 0.73 18.42 0.31
N LYS A 83 0.89 19.74 0.45
CA LYS A 83 1.12 20.38 1.76
C LYS A 83 -0.11 20.34 2.67
N THR A 84 -1.31 20.34 2.10
CA THR A 84 -2.59 20.51 2.82
C THR A 84 -3.66 19.59 2.25
N ILE A 85 -4.83 19.60 2.91
CA ILE A 85 -6.09 19.13 2.35
C ILE A 85 -6.33 19.85 1.02
N HIS A 86 -6.81 19.13 0.02
CA HIS A 86 -6.99 19.63 -1.35
C HIS A 86 -8.06 18.83 -2.11
N ASP A 87 -8.52 19.38 -3.22
CA ASP A 87 -9.39 18.67 -4.15
C ASP A 87 -8.56 17.82 -5.12
N PHE A 88 -9.07 16.63 -5.43
CA PHE A 88 -8.46 15.68 -6.36
C PHE A 88 -9.45 15.29 -7.46
N SER A 89 -9.18 15.75 -8.68
CA SER A 89 -9.91 15.34 -9.88
C SER A 89 -9.37 14.02 -10.42
N VAL A 90 -10.29 13.10 -10.76
CA VAL A 90 -10.00 11.84 -11.43
C VAL A 90 -10.96 11.64 -12.60
N ASP A 91 -10.38 11.43 -13.79
CA ASP A 91 -11.13 11.04 -14.98
C ASP A 91 -11.57 9.58 -14.87
N ILE A 92 -12.88 9.35 -14.97
CA ILE A 92 -13.51 8.03 -15.03
C ILE A 92 -13.99 7.78 -16.45
N PHE A 93 -13.54 6.68 -17.04
CA PHE A 93 -13.90 6.27 -18.38
C PHE A 93 -15.00 5.21 -18.29
N LEU A 94 -16.16 5.57 -18.79
CA LEU A 94 -17.34 4.71 -18.94
C LEU A 94 -17.69 4.58 -20.44
N PRO A 95 -18.52 3.61 -20.86
CA PRO A 95 -18.86 3.45 -22.27
C PRO A 95 -19.57 4.65 -22.91
N ASP A 96 -20.21 5.50 -22.11
CA ASP A 96 -20.93 6.69 -22.55
C ASP A 96 -20.05 7.96 -22.60
N GLY A 97 -18.85 7.94 -22.01
CA GLY A 97 -17.95 9.09 -22.03
C GLY A 97 -16.86 9.10 -20.96
N ILE A 98 -16.19 10.26 -20.87
CA ILE A 98 -15.24 10.57 -19.80
C ILE A 98 -16.00 11.45 -18.79
N HIS A 99 -15.94 11.06 -17.53
CA HIS A 99 -16.60 11.72 -16.41
C HIS A 99 -15.53 12.22 -15.44
N ASP A 100 -15.47 13.53 -15.20
CA ASP A 100 -14.58 14.12 -14.21
C ASP A 100 -15.22 14.03 -12.82
N VAL A 101 -14.57 13.32 -11.91
CA VAL A 101 -15.00 13.21 -10.51
C VAL A 101 -14.00 13.95 -9.62
N ILE A 102 -14.47 14.98 -8.94
CA ILE A 102 -13.69 15.80 -8.02
C ILE A 102 -13.96 15.30 -6.60
N GLN A 103 -12.94 14.73 -5.97
CA GLN A 103 -12.97 14.37 -4.55
C GLN A 103 -12.49 15.56 -3.72
N SER A 104 -13.37 16.18 -2.93
CA SER A 104 -13.03 17.27 -2.01
C SER A 104 -12.39 16.74 -0.74
N ASP A 105 -11.74 17.61 0.04
CA ASP A 105 -11.27 17.29 1.39
C ASP A 105 -10.28 16.10 1.45
N VAL A 106 -9.51 15.87 0.39
CA VAL A 106 -8.51 14.80 0.34
C VAL A 106 -7.26 15.21 1.11
N VAL A 107 -6.86 14.38 2.07
CA VAL A 107 -5.62 14.58 2.84
C VAL A 107 -4.41 14.44 1.91
N GLY A 108 -3.55 15.47 1.90
CA GLY A 108 -2.32 15.47 1.14
C GLY A 108 -1.23 14.59 1.75
N ARG A 109 -0.51 13.84 0.91
CA ARG A 109 0.69 13.11 1.32
C ARG A 109 1.80 14.08 1.76
N PRO A 110 2.40 13.89 2.95
CA PRO A 110 3.53 14.73 3.36
C PRO A 110 4.77 14.49 2.48
N ASP A 111 5.58 15.52 2.30
CA ASP A 111 6.96 15.40 1.84
C ASP A 111 7.96 15.62 3.00
N ALA A 112 9.26 15.54 2.70
CA ALA A 112 10.32 15.68 3.70
C ALA A 112 10.33 17.06 4.39
N ASP A 113 9.85 18.09 3.72
CA ASP A 113 9.94 19.49 4.15
C ASP A 113 8.57 20.05 4.61
N HIS A 114 7.45 19.45 4.18
CA HIS A 114 6.11 19.96 4.34
C HIS A 114 5.07 18.85 4.52
N GLY A 115 4.13 19.05 5.44
CA GLY A 115 2.96 18.19 5.58
C GLY A 115 2.10 18.65 6.74
N SER A 116 0.78 18.52 6.59
CA SER A 116 -0.15 18.74 7.70
C SER A 116 0.08 17.68 8.79
N ASP A 117 -0.30 17.99 10.03
CA ASP A 117 -0.25 17.02 11.15
C ASP A 117 -1.04 15.74 10.81
N LEU A 118 -2.25 15.92 10.26
CA LEU A 118 -3.08 14.83 9.77
C LEU A 118 -2.40 14.00 8.67
N GLY A 119 -1.75 14.65 7.69
CA GLY A 119 -1.02 13.96 6.62
C GLY A 119 0.13 13.10 7.15
N ARG A 120 0.83 13.57 8.19
CA ARG A 120 1.91 12.81 8.85
C ARG A 120 1.38 11.64 9.67
N LYS A 121 0.30 11.83 10.43
CA LYS A 121 -0.38 10.74 11.15
C LYS A 121 -0.84 9.66 10.19
N LEU A 122 -1.42 10.07 9.06
CA LEU A 122 -1.85 9.16 8.01
C LEU A 122 -0.68 8.44 7.33
N ASP A 123 0.43 9.13 7.04
CA ASP A 123 1.63 8.48 6.50
C ASP A 123 2.14 7.38 7.44
N SER A 124 2.25 7.66 8.74
CA SER A 124 2.62 6.65 9.74
C SER A 124 1.64 5.49 9.79
N PHE A 125 0.33 5.76 9.69
CA PHE A 125 -0.71 4.73 9.67
C PHE A 125 -0.66 3.84 8.42
N ILE A 126 -0.38 4.41 7.25
CA ILE A 126 -0.21 3.65 6.00
C ILE A 126 1.08 2.82 6.07
N GLU A 127 2.18 3.41 6.52
CA GLU A 127 3.46 2.72 6.68
C GLU A 127 3.33 1.55 7.65
N TRP A 128 2.63 1.71 8.77
CA TRP A 128 2.31 0.61 9.69
C TRP A 128 1.63 -0.57 8.99
N GLN A 129 0.58 -0.31 8.18
CA GLN A 129 -0.13 -1.35 7.44
C GLN A 129 0.79 -2.06 6.42
N ILE A 130 1.56 -1.30 5.64
CA ILE A 130 2.54 -1.85 4.68
C ILE A 130 3.55 -2.73 5.42
N HIS A 131 4.03 -2.28 6.58
CA HIS A 131 5.00 -3.01 7.38
C HIS A 131 4.44 -4.33 7.90
N CYS A 132 3.23 -4.35 8.45
CA CYS A 132 2.59 -5.60 8.89
C CYS A 132 2.47 -6.62 7.76
N PHE A 133 2.02 -6.20 6.56
CA PHE A 133 1.96 -7.10 5.40
C PHE A 133 3.34 -7.55 4.91
N SER A 134 4.31 -6.63 4.87
CA SER A 134 5.68 -6.94 4.44
C SER A 134 6.37 -7.90 5.41
N GLU A 135 6.15 -7.74 6.72
CA GLU A 135 6.68 -8.63 7.75
C GLU A 135 6.09 -10.04 7.58
N LEU A 136 4.79 -10.17 7.32
CA LEU A 136 4.19 -11.47 7.01
C LEU A 136 4.78 -12.09 5.74
N ALA A 137 4.99 -11.30 4.69
CA ALA A 137 5.61 -11.81 3.46
C ALA A 137 7.07 -12.26 3.67
N LEU A 138 7.82 -11.59 4.56
CA LEU A 138 9.25 -11.86 4.80
C LEU A 138 9.53 -12.84 5.94
N ALA A 139 8.60 -13.04 6.87
CA ALA A 139 8.77 -13.93 8.00
C ALA A 139 8.96 -15.37 7.53
N ILE A 140 10.10 -15.98 7.88
CA ILE A 140 10.33 -17.41 7.67
C ILE A 140 9.55 -18.14 8.76
N ASP A 141 8.53 -18.90 8.37
CA ASP A 141 7.78 -19.77 9.28
C ASP A 141 8.40 -21.17 9.21
N GLU A 142 8.89 -21.69 10.34
CA GLU A 142 9.52 -23.03 10.44
C GLU A 142 8.60 -24.16 9.95
N SER A 143 7.29 -23.91 9.91
CA SER A 143 6.29 -24.86 9.43
C SER A 143 6.05 -24.85 7.91
N THR A 144 6.68 -23.92 7.16
CA THR A 144 6.48 -23.82 5.70
C THR A 144 7.51 -24.67 4.97
N SER A 145 7.05 -25.71 4.27
CA SER A 145 7.93 -26.55 3.44
C SER A 145 8.53 -25.74 2.29
N LEU A 146 9.87 -25.73 2.20
CA LEU A 146 10.66 -25.05 1.16
C LEU A 146 10.21 -25.36 -0.28
N GLU A 147 9.66 -26.55 -0.53
CA GLU A 147 9.15 -26.97 -1.85
C GLU A 147 7.92 -26.17 -2.35
N MET A 148 7.15 -25.54 -1.44
CA MET A 148 6.02 -24.69 -1.82
C MET A 148 6.43 -23.25 -2.18
N GLU A 149 7.55 -22.76 -1.65
CA GLU A 149 8.03 -21.39 -1.90
C GLU A 149 8.62 -21.22 -3.31
N GLU A 150 9.22 -22.28 -3.87
CA GLU A 150 9.94 -22.21 -5.16
C GLU A 150 9.03 -22.01 -6.38
N LYS A 151 7.74 -22.39 -6.31
CA LYS A 151 6.81 -22.31 -7.45
C LYS A 151 6.02 -21.01 -7.54
N SER A 152 5.95 -20.20 -6.48
CA SER A 152 5.07 -19.02 -6.41
C SER A 152 5.79 -17.76 -5.91
N GLN A 153 6.97 -17.42 -6.45
CA GLN A 153 7.88 -16.31 -6.07
C GLN A 153 7.27 -14.92 -5.72
N LYS A 154 5.96 -14.72 -5.81
CA LYS A 154 5.21 -13.49 -5.46
C LYS A 154 4.20 -13.64 -4.31
N ILE A 155 3.85 -14.85 -3.87
CA ILE A 155 2.78 -15.10 -2.89
C ILE A 155 3.25 -16.12 -1.86
N MET A 156 3.03 -15.83 -0.58
CA MET A 156 3.42 -16.62 0.60
C MET A 156 2.21 -17.03 1.41
N ARG A 157 2.24 -18.22 2.01
CA ARG A 157 1.14 -18.74 2.85
C ARG A 157 1.52 -18.57 4.32
N ARG A 158 0.59 -18.09 5.17
CA ARG A 158 0.79 -18.02 6.63
C ARG A 158 -0.40 -18.60 7.38
N ASN A 159 -0.13 -19.18 8.55
CA ASN A 159 -1.17 -19.58 9.50
C ASN A 159 -1.60 -18.37 10.35
N TRP A 160 -2.82 -18.42 10.91
CA TRP A 160 -3.36 -17.32 11.72
C TRP A 160 -2.57 -17.03 13.00
N HIS A 161 -1.78 -17.98 13.51
CA HIS A 161 -0.86 -17.74 14.63
C HIS A 161 0.25 -16.74 14.25
N SER A 162 0.89 -16.96 13.10
CA SER A 162 1.89 -16.05 12.53
C SER A 162 1.28 -14.67 12.19
N VAL A 163 0.04 -14.64 11.70
CA VAL A 163 -0.70 -13.38 11.45
C VAL A 163 -0.93 -12.62 12.75
N ARG A 164 -1.45 -13.30 13.77
CA ARG A 164 -1.69 -12.72 15.10
C ARG A 164 -0.42 -12.15 15.73
N ARG A 165 0.72 -12.82 15.58
CA ARG A 165 2.01 -12.32 16.08
C ARG A 165 2.41 -10.95 15.48
N VAL A 166 2.03 -10.69 14.23
CA VAL A 166 2.37 -9.43 13.55
C VAL A 166 1.33 -8.33 13.82
N TRP A 167 0.04 -8.69 13.88
CA TRP A 167 -1.04 -7.70 13.99
C TRP A 167 -1.48 -7.40 15.44
N ILE A 168 -1.37 -8.38 16.35
CA ILE A 168 -1.89 -8.32 17.73
C ILE A 168 -0.77 -8.50 18.75
N ASP A 169 -0.03 -9.61 18.69
CA ASP A 169 0.99 -9.98 19.69
C ASP A 169 2.39 -9.43 19.32
N VAL A 170 2.48 -8.13 19.04
CA VAL A 170 3.73 -7.49 18.58
C VAL A 170 4.83 -7.67 19.63
N ASP A 171 5.95 -8.27 19.23
CA ASP A 171 7.14 -8.42 20.09
C ASP A 171 7.70 -7.03 20.43
N LYS A 172 7.69 -6.72 21.71
CA LYS A 172 8.06 -5.41 22.27
C LYS A 172 9.57 -5.15 22.23
N THR A 173 10.37 -6.19 22.00
CA THR A 173 11.83 -6.10 22.11
C THR A 173 12.52 -5.83 20.78
N GLU A 174 11.87 -6.15 19.67
CA GLU A 174 12.43 -6.00 18.33
C GLU A 174 11.64 -4.99 17.50
N ALA A 175 12.34 -4.09 16.81
CA ALA A 175 11.71 -3.15 15.89
C ALA A 175 11.11 -3.88 14.68
N ILE A 176 10.19 -3.26 13.96
CA ILE A 176 9.45 -3.89 12.85
C ILE A 176 10.38 -4.25 11.68
N MET A 177 10.12 -5.36 10.98
CA MET A 177 10.95 -5.73 9.82
C MET A 177 10.66 -4.79 8.63
N ALA A 178 11.71 -4.22 8.03
CA ALA A 178 11.62 -3.36 6.85
C ALA A 178 12.67 -3.75 5.80
N LEU A 179 12.49 -3.33 4.54
CA LEU A 179 13.46 -3.60 3.49
C LEU A 179 14.87 -3.12 3.88
N ILE A 180 14.98 -1.94 4.49
CA ILE A 180 16.28 -1.41 4.93
C ILE A 180 16.94 -2.28 6.01
N VAL A 181 16.16 -2.94 6.88
CA VAL A 181 16.67 -3.89 7.87
C VAL A 181 17.26 -5.11 7.17
N LYS A 182 16.53 -5.68 6.21
CA LYS A 182 17.00 -6.79 5.39
C LYS A 182 18.31 -6.44 4.65
N LEU A 183 18.35 -5.27 4.01
CA LEU A 183 19.56 -4.79 3.32
C LEU A 183 20.72 -4.53 4.28
N ALA A 184 20.44 -4.07 5.51
CA ALA A 184 21.45 -3.83 6.54
C ALA A 184 21.99 -5.12 7.16
N GLN A 185 21.23 -6.21 7.13
CA GLN A 185 21.63 -7.53 7.63
C GLN A 185 22.31 -8.40 6.54
N ASP A 186 22.16 -8.06 5.27
CA ASP A 186 22.82 -8.75 4.15
C ASP A 186 24.33 -8.42 4.11
N ASN A 187 25.13 -9.27 4.73
CA ASN A 187 26.59 -9.10 4.81
C ASN A 187 27.28 -9.17 3.44
N ASP A 188 26.76 -9.97 2.50
CA ASP A 188 27.37 -10.12 1.18
C ASP A 188 27.13 -8.87 0.33
N LEU A 189 25.93 -8.30 0.38
CA LEU A 189 25.62 -7.01 -0.21
C LEU A 189 26.58 -5.93 0.30
N LEU A 190 26.74 -5.83 1.63
CA LEU A 190 27.60 -4.81 2.23
C LEU A 190 29.09 -4.99 1.87
N ARG A 191 29.57 -6.23 1.72
CA ARG A 191 30.92 -6.51 1.22
C ARG A 191 31.09 -6.07 -0.24
N VAL A 192 30.10 -6.35 -1.08
CA VAL A 192 30.10 -5.92 -2.48
C VAL A 192 30.13 -4.39 -2.56
N PHE A 193 29.32 -3.70 -1.77
CA PHE A 193 29.28 -2.25 -1.75
C PHE A 193 30.61 -1.64 -1.32
N GLU A 194 31.26 -2.22 -0.31
CA GLU A 194 32.60 -1.81 0.11
C GLU A 194 33.64 -2.02 -1.00
N SER A 195 33.55 -3.12 -1.75
CA SER A 195 34.45 -3.40 -2.86
C SER A 195 34.32 -2.39 -4.00
N ILE A 196 33.09 -1.93 -4.30
CA ILE A 196 32.81 -0.92 -5.31
C ILE A 196 33.32 0.45 -4.83
N ALA A 197 33.06 0.80 -3.56
CA ALA A 197 33.55 2.04 -2.94
C ALA A 197 35.08 2.17 -3.07
N ARG A 198 35.82 1.07 -2.82
CA ARG A 198 37.28 1.05 -2.92
C ARG A 198 37.80 1.02 -4.36
N ARG A 199 37.11 0.31 -5.25
CA ARG A 199 37.55 0.07 -6.64
C ARG A 199 36.38 0.25 -7.61
N PRO A 200 35.95 1.50 -7.85
CA PRO A 200 34.86 1.78 -8.76
C PRO A 200 35.27 1.49 -10.20
N ARG A 201 34.26 1.19 -11.03
CA ARG A 201 34.44 1.06 -12.47
C ARG A 201 34.96 2.38 -13.04
N ARG A 202 35.95 2.29 -13.92
CA ARG A 202 36.53 3.43 -14.62
C ARG A 202 36.39 3.21 -16.12
N ILE A 203 36.04 4.26 -16.85
CA ILE A 203 36.06 4.28 -18.31
C ILE A 203 37.12 5.26 -18.78
N LEU A 204 37.80 4.93 -19.88
CA LEU A 204 38.78 5.84 -20.49
C LEU A 204 38.04 6.71 -21.50
N LEU A 205 37.79 7.96 -21.14
CA LEU A 205 37.18 8.94 -22.02
C LEU A 205 38.25 9.59 -22.89
N ARG A 206 37.95 9.76 -24.18
CA ARG A 206 38.82 10.41 -25.15
C ARG A 206 38.45 11.88 -25.27
N TYR A 207 39.39 12.77 -24.96
CA TYR A 207 39.26 14.21 -25.15
C TYR A 207 40.35 14.71 -26.09
N ARG A 208 40.06 15.80 -26.80
CA ARG A 208 41.05 16.46 -27.67
C ARG A 208 41.57 17.69 -26.94
N GLU A 209 42.85 17.72 -26.66
CA GLU A 209 43.50 18.87 -26.00
C GLU A 209 44.85 19.20 -26.63
N ASN A 210 45.26 20.46 -26.51
CA ASN A 210 46.58 20.91 -26.99
C ASN A 210 47.68 20.34 -26.09
N THR A 211 48.33 19.29 -26.58
CA THR A 211 49.35 18.51 -25.89
C THR A 211 50.74 18.86 -26.41
N GLN A 212 51.75 18.89 -25.53
CA GLN A 212 53.14 19.08 -25.94
C GLN A 212 53.59 17.98 -26.90
N LEU A 213 54.32 18.35 -27.96
CA LEU A 213 54.70 17.47 -29.07
C LEU A 213 55.27 16.13 -28.60
N HIS A 214 56.19 16.15 -27.62
CA HIS A 214 56.85 14.96 -27.09
C HIS A 214 55.94 14.03 -26.25
N ARG A 215 54.74 14.48 -25.84
CA ARG A 215 53.80 13.69 -25.03
C ARG A 215 52.62 13.16 -25.83
N ILE A 216 52.57 13.39 -27.14
CA ILE A 216 51.50 12.93 -28.02
C ILE A 216 51.64 11.42 -28.20
N GLN A 217 50.57 10.68 -27.92
CA GLN A 217 50.52 9.22 -28.09
C GLN A 217 49.54 8.78 -29.18
N GLU A 218 48.46 9.55 -29.39
CA GLU A 218 47.38 9.22 -30.32
C GLU A 218 46.89 10.50 -31.02
N LEU A 219 46.69 10.40 -32.33
CA LEU A 219 46.08 11.42 -33.18
C LEU A 219 44.90 10.79 -33.92
N ASP A 220 43.72 11.40 -33.84
CA ASP A 220 42.57 10.98 -34.65
C ASP A 220 42.41 11.86 -35.91
N SER A 221 41.40 11.55 -36.73
CA SER A 221 41.13 12.28 -37.97
C SER A 221 40.81 13.77 -37.77
N ALA A 222 40.33 14.18 -36.59
CA ALA A 222 40.12 15.59 -36.30
C ALA A 222 41.44 16.28 -35.91
N CYS A 223 42.29 15.62 -35.12
CA CYS A 223 43.64 16.09 -34.79
C CYS A 223 44.52 16.23 -36.05
N ILE A 224 44.46 15.27 -36.98
CA ILE A 224 45.21 15.33 -38.24
C ILE A 224 44.71 16.48 -39.11
N ARG A 225 43.39 16.73 -39.18
CA ARG A 225 42.83 17.88 -39.91
C ARG A 225 43.24 19.21 -39.30
N ASP A 226 43.28 19.31 -37.97
CA ASP A 226 43.80 20.49 -37.27
C ASP A 226 45.27 20.72 -37.63
N LEU A 227 46.11 19.68 -37.54
CA LEU A 227 47.52 19.73 -37.91
C LEU A 227 47.74 20.15 -39.37
N ALA A 228 46.93 19.64 -40.30
CA ALA A 228 47.02 19.98 -41.72
C ALA A 228 46.78 21.48 -41.96
N ARG A 229 45.86 22.10 -41.22
CA ARG A 229 45.49 23.53 -41.34
C ARG A 229 46.50 24.50 -40.72
N ARG A 230 47.36 24.04 -39.80
CA ARG A 230 48.35 24.91 -39.15
C ARG A 230 49.49 25.28 -40.12
N PRO A 231 49.95 26.54 -40.11
CA PRO A 231 51.05 27.00 -40.95
C PRO A 231 52.38 26.33 -40.52
N GLY A 232 53.25 26.07 -41.49
CA GLY A 232 54.53 25.38 -41.31
C GLY A 232 54.64 24.13 -42.18
N HIS A 233 55.87 23.73 -42.50
CA HIS A 233 56.17 22.54 -43.31
C HIS A 233 56.49 21.34 -42.44
N THR A 234 57.11 21.55 -41.28
CA THR A 234 57.43 20.49 -40.31
C THR A 234 56.42 20.41 -39.17
N VAL A 235 56.30 19.25 -38.53
CA VAL A 235 55.42 19.06 -37.36
C VAL A 235 55.82 20.01 -36.20
N ALA A 236 57.12 20.26 -36.04
CA ALA A 236 57.64 21.18 -35.03
C ALA A 236 57.28 22.64 -35.34
N GLU A 237 57.34 23.06 -36.61
CA GLU A 237 56.88 24.39 -37.04
C GLU A 237 55.37 24.55 -36.82
N LYS A 238 54.59 23.54 -37.20
CA LYS A 238 53.13 23.52 -37.01
C LYS A 238 52.70 23.53 -35.54
N ALA A 239 53.55 23.06 -34.63
CA ALA A 239 53.34 23.11 -33.19
C ALA A 239 53.57 24.51 -32.58
N GLY A 240 54.15 25.43 -33.35
CA GLY A 240 54.41 26.83 -32.98
C GLY A 240 55.39 27.00 -31.81
N SER A 241 55.53 28.22 -31.32
CA SER A 241 56.46 28.56 -30.22
C SER A 241 56.17 27.81 -28.91
N ARG A 242 54.92 27.41 -28.69
CA ARG A 242 54.50 26.65 -27.50
C ARG A 242 54.71 25.14 -27.64
N GLN A 243 55.10 24.66 -28.82
CA GLN A 243 55.33 23.24 -29.14
C GLN A 243 54.16 22.33 -28.71
N LYS A 244 52.92 22.76 -28.99
CA LYS A 244 51.69 22.02 -28.65
C LYS A 244 50.81 21.79 -29.87
N LEU A 245 50.32 20.57 -30.03
CA LEU A 245 49.36 20.18 -31.07
C LEU A 245 48.12 19.55 -30.45
N LEU A 246 46.99 19.65 -31.15
CA LEU A 246 45.77 18.97 -30.75
C LEU A 246 45.98 17.47 -30.82
N ALA A 247 45.86 16.77 -29.70
CA ALA A 247 46.02 15.33 -29.60
C ALA A 247 44.90 14.69 -28.80
N VAL A 248 44.69 13.40 -29.01
CA VAL A 248 43.73 12.63 -28.22
C VAL A 248 44.40 12.24 -26.90
N ARG A 249 43.76 12.62 -25.79
CA ARG A 249 44.11 12.18 -24.44
C ARG A 249 43.04 11.28 -23.88
N ARG A 250 43.47 10.28 -23.11
CA ARG A 250 42.60 9.36 -22.40
C ARG A 250 42.64 9.72 -20.92
N HIS A 251 41.51 10.17 -20.39
CA HIS A 251 41.35 10.40 -18.96
C HIS A 251 40.46 9.29 -18.38
N ALA A 252 40.91 8.70 -17.27
CA ALA A 252 40.08 7.76 -16.52
C ALA A 252 38.97 8.55 -15.82
N SER A 253 37.73 8.31 -16.24
CA SER A 253 36.53 8.84 -15.59
C SER A 253 35.84 7.75 -14.78
N VAL A 254 35.34 8.15 -13.62
CA VAL A 254 34.47 7.35 -12.75
C VAL A 254 32.99 7.66 -13.01
N GLU A 255 32.69 8.61 -13.89
CA GLU A 255 31.33 8.98 -14.29
C GLU A 255 30.74 7.91 -15.22
N THR A 256 30.35 6.79 -14.65
CA THR A 256 29.73 5.66 -15.35
C THR A 256 28.31 5.48 -14.85
N MET A 257 27.38 5.04 -15.70
CA MET A 257 25.99 4.82 -15.30
C MET A 257 25.90 3.88 -14.09
N GLU A 258 26.77 2.88 -14.02
CA GLU A 258 26.87 1.92 -12.92
C GLU A 258 27.23 2.59 -11.59
N ASN A 259 28.19 3.52 -11.63
CA ASN A 259 28.59 4.30 -10.46
C ASN A 259 27.52 5.32 -10.05
N GLN A 260 26.81 5.91 -11.02
CA GLN A 260 25.68 6.79 -10.75
C GLN A 260 24.53 6.03 -10.08
N VAL A 261 24.20 4.83 -10.57
CA VAL A 261 23.21 3.93 -9.93
C VAL A 261 23.65 3.56 -8.52
N TYR A 262 24.91 3.18 -8.33
CA TYR A 262 25.46 2.88 -7.00
C TYR A 262 25.30 4.06 -6.03
N ARG A 263 25.63 5.28 -6.48
CA ARG A 263 25.46 6.51 -5.68
C ARG A 263 24.01 6.80 -5.33
N TRP A 264 23.11 6.64 -6.29
CA TRP A 264 21.68 6.77 -6.05
C TRP A 264 21.19 5.76 -5.00
N VAL A 265 21.62 4.49 -5.10
CA VAL A 265 21.26 3.44 -4.14
C VAL A 265 21.76 3.79 -2.74
N LEU A 266 23.02 4.24 -2.61
CA LEU A 266 23.56 4.68 -1.31
C LEU A 266 22.75 5.85 -0.72
N ASP A 267 22.44 6.88 -1.50
CA ASP A 267 21.64 8.03 -1.03
C ASP A 267 20.26 7.58 -0.53
N ARG A 268 19.57 6.73 -1.31
CA ARG A 268 18.26 6.19 -0.93
C ARG A 268 18.32 5.33 0.32
N MET A 269 19.31 4.44 0.44
CA MET A 269 19.52 3.64 1.65
C MET A 269 19.80 4.53 2.86
N ILE A 270 20.62 5.56 2.74
CA ILE A 270 20.94 6.48 3.85
C ILE A 270 19.67 7.20 4.33
N ARG A 271 18.85 7.74 3.42
CA ARG A 271 17.60 8.41 3.78
C ARG A 271 16.65 7.46 4.51
N ARG A 272 16.37 6.30 3.91
CA ARG A 272 15.50 5.27 4.51
C ARG A 272 15.99 4.78 5.87
N ALA A 273 17.30 4.61 6.01
CA ALA A 273 17.88 4.17 7.28
C ALA A 273 17.78 5.24 8.37
N LYS A 274 17.91 6.53 8.01
CA LYS A 274 17.66 7.64 8.95
C LYS A 274 16.19 7.70 9.36
N ASP A 275 15.27 7.60 8.41
CA ASP A 275 13.83 7.61 8.68
C ASP A 275 13.46 6.44 9.59
N TYR A 276 13.89 5.23 9.25
CA TYR A 276 13.64 4.02 10.05
C TYR A 276 14.16 4.15 11.49
N VAL A 277 15.41 4.63 11.68
CA VAL A 277 15.98 4.84 13.01
C VAL A 277 15.24 5.94 13.77
N ALA A 278 14.74 6.98 13.08
CA ALA A 278 13.97 8.05 13.69
C ALA A 278 12.59 7.58 14.16
N THR A 279 11.89 6.78 13.36
CA THR A 279 10.59 6.19 13.73
C THR A 279 10.74 5.15 14.86
N ASN A 280 11.81 4.37 14.86
CA ASN A 280 12.02 3.29 15.82
C ASN A 280 12.96 3.68 17.00
N ARG A 281 13.00 4.96 17.38
CA ARG A 281 13.91 5.46 18.45
C ARG A 281 13.71 4.76 19.78
N HIS A 282 12.47 4.40 20.10
CA HIS A 282 12.11 3.70 21.33
C HIS A 282 12.68 2.27 21.39
N HIS A 283 12.99 1.67 20.24
CA HIS A 283 13.64 0.36 20.11
C HIS A 283 15.16 0.51 19.84
N ALA A 284 15.83 1.51 20.40
CA ALA A 284 17.26 1.76 20.16
C ALA A 284 18.16 0.55 20.49
N SER A 285 17.76 -0.30 21.44
CA SER A 285 18.46 -1.54 21.81
C SER A 285 18.20 -2.71 20.86
N SER A 286 17.21 -2.62 19.96
CA SER A 286 16.88 -3.70 19.02
C SER A 286 18.03 -3.99 18.07
N ASN A 287 18.29 -5.28 17.84
CA ASN A 287 19.28 -5.75 16.87
C ASN A 287 19.05 -5.15 15.47
N ARG A 288 17.79 -4.99 15.06
CA ARG A 288 17.41 -4.41 13.76
C ARG A 288 17.79 -2.94 13.65
N VAL A 289 17.45 -2.13 14.66
CA VAL A 289 17.81 -0.70 14.69
C VAL A 289 19.33 -0.52 14.71
N GLN A 290 20.04 -1.31 15.51
CA GLN A 290 21.51 -1.26 15.55
C GLN A 290 22.15 -1.68 14.22
N ALA A 291 21.62 -2.70 13.55
CA ALA A 291 22.09 -3.13 12.24
C ALA A 291 21.91 -2.00 11.20
N VAL A 292 20.72 -1.39 11.16
CA VAL A 292 20.44 -0.25 10.28
C VAL A 292 21.36 0.94 10.58
N ALA A 293 21.54 1.31 11.86
CA ALA A 293 22.42 2.41 12.24
C ALA A 293 23.90 2.15 11.87
N ARG A 294 24.38 0.91 11.96
CA ARG A 294 25.70 0.51 11.46
C ARG A 294 25.78 0.62 9.93
N CYS A 295 24.75 0.15 9.22
CA CYS A 295 24.65 0.25 7.77
C CYS A 295 24.70 1.71 7.31
N THR A 296 23.94 2.62 7.93
CA THR A 296 23.95 4.06 7.61
C THR A 296 25.35 4.67 7.71
N ARG A 297 26.11 4.32 8.77
CA ARG A 297 27.49 4.80 8.94
C ARG A 297 28.41 4.31 7.82
N ARG A 298 28.29 3.04 7.43
CA ARG A 298 29.06 2.47 6.30
C ARG A 298 28.68 3.13 4.98
N CYS A 299 27.38 3.27 4.69
CA CYS A 299 26.90 3.93 3.48
C CYS A 299 27.38 5.38 3.39
N ASN A 300 27.33 6.15 4.48
CA ASN A 300 27.88 7.51 4.51
C ASN A 300 29.39 7.51 4.22
N ALA A 301 30.17 6.61 4.81
CA ALA A 301 31.61 6.52 4.57
C ALA A 301 31.92 6.18 3.09
N TRP A 302 31.17 5.27 2.48
CA TRP A 302 31.33 4.92 1.06
C TRP A 302 30.91 6.06 0.13
N SER A 303 29.80 6.72 0.46
CA SER A 303 29.26 7.86 -0.29
C SER A 303 30.22 9.05 -0.30
N SER A 304 30.95 9.27 0.80
CA SER A 304 31.95 10.34 0.96
C SER A 304 33.34 10.00 0.44
N SER A 305 33.55 8.81 -0.14
CA SER A 305 34.85 8.42 -0.69
C SER A 305 35.26 9.30 -1.88
N GLU A 306 36.56 9.59 -2.01
CA GLU A 306 37.12 10.52 -3.01
C GLU A 306 36.63 10.21 -4.43
N HIS A 307 36.51 8.94 -4.79
CA HIS A 307 36.09 8.51 -6.12
C HIS A 307 34.62 8.80 -6.46
N PHE A 308 33.77 9.02 -5.46
CA PHE A 308 32.33 9.15 -5.64
C PHE A 308 31.81 10.56 -5.32
N GLN A 309 32.62 11.42 -4.72
CA GLN A 309 32.28 12.83 -4.47
C GLN A 309 31.93 13.57 -5.76
N THR A 310 32.59 13.23 -6.87
CA THR A 310 32.40 13.86 -8.18
C THR A 310 31.31 13.22 -9.02
N VAL A 311 30.79 12.05 -8.63
CA VAL A 311 29.77 11.32 -9.38
C VAL A 311 28.39 11.89 -9.08
N SER A 312 27.72 12.42 -10.10
CA SER A 312 26.36 12.95 -10.02
C SER A 312 25.34 11.93 -10.51
N PHE A 313 24.21 11.81 -9.80
CA PHE A 313 23.12 10.91 -10.19
C PHE A 313 21.82 11.66 -10.51
N ASP A 314 21.83 13.00 -10.48
CA ASP A 314 20.62 13.83 -10.64
C ASP A 314 20.02 13.76 -12.05
N GLN A 315 20.84 13.40 -13.04
CA GLN A 315 20.42 13.28 -14.44
C GLN A 315 19.90 11.88 -14.80
N LEU A 316 19.87 10.94 -13.84
CA LEU A 316 19.37 9.60 -14.09
C LEU A 316 17.85 9.62 -14.32
N GLN A 317 17.44 9.20 -15.51
CA GLN A 317 16.03 8.94 -15.79
C GLN A 317 15.65 7.54 -15.27
N HIS A 318 14.66 7.49 -14.39
CA HIS A 318 14.15 6.24 -13.83
C HIS A 318 12.86 5.81 -14.55
N PRO A 319 12.63 4.50 -14.75
CA PRO A 319 13.51 3.38 -14.43
C PRO A 319 14.68 3.24 -15.41
N ILE A 320 15.86 2.88 -14.91
CA ILE A 320 17.06 2.71 -15.73
C ILE A 320 17.04 1.37 -16.45
N GLN A 321 17.26 1.41 -17.77
CA GLN A 321 17.48 0.21 -18.57
C GLN A 321 18.89 -0.35 -18.28
N PRO A 322 19.00 -1.61 -17.84
CA PRO A 322 20.29 -2.17 -17.44
C PRO A 322 21.19 -2.38 -18.66
N ASN A 323 22.44 -1.94 -18.55
CA ASN A 323 23.47 -2.25 -19.54
C ASN A 323 24.18 -3.58 -19.19
N TYR A 324 25.10 -4.02 -20.06
CA TYR A 324 25.84 -5.27 -19.86
C TYR A 324 26.57 -5.32 -18.50
N SER A 325 27.17 -4.22 -18.04
CA SER A 325 27.88 -4.20 -16.76
C SER A 325 26.94 -4.37 -15.57
N LEU A 326 25.76 -3.72 -15.58
CA LEU A 326 24.75 -3.88 -14.52
C LEU A 326 24.19 -5.30 -14.46
N GLN A 327 24.26 -6.06 -15.56
CA GLN A 327 23.76 -7.43 -15.63
C GLN A 327 24.84 -8.49 -15.34
N MET A 328 26.06 -8.29 -15.85
CA MET A 328 27.08 -9.35 -15.92
C MET A 328 28.25 -9.12 -14.96
N ASP A 329 28.54 -7.88 -14.55
CA ASP A 329 29.51 -7.66 -13.46
C ASP A 329 28.83 -8.04 -12.15
N GLU A 330 29.32 -9.09 -11.50
CA GLU A 330 28.73 -9.63 -10.28
C GLU A 330 28.50 -8.54 -9.22
N ARG A 331 29.46 -7.61 -9.06
CA ARG A 331 29.36 -6.55 -8.06
C ARG A 331 28.21 -5.60 -8.38
N TYR A 332 28.13 -5.13 -9.62
CA TYR A 332 27.09 -4.18 -10.02
C TYR A 332 25.73 -4.83 -10.22
N ARG A 333 25.67 -6.14 -10.42
CA ARG A 333 24.43 -6.92 -10.41
C ARG A 333 23.74 -6.86 -9.04
N HIS A 334 24.48 -6.94 -7.94
CA HIS A 334 23.92 -6.74 -6.59
C HIS A 334 23.39 -5.31 -6.42
N VAL A 335 24.14 -4.30 -6.88
CA VAL A 335 23.68 -2.90 -6.85
C VAL A 335 22.39 -2.72 -7.64
N TYR A 336 22.31 -3.28 -8.85
CA TYR A 336 21.13 -3.18 -9.69
C TYR A 336 19.92 -3.92 -9.08
N ARG A 337 20.15 -5.06 -8.42
CA ARG A 337 19.11 -5.75 -7.65
C ARG A 337 18.56 -4.86 -6.53
N THR A 338 19.43 -4.29 -5.70
CA THR A 338 19.02 -3.38 -4.61
C THR A 338 18.33 -2.12 -5.15
N TYR A 339 18.80 -1.57 -6.27
CA TYR A 339 18.13 -0.47 -6.98
C TYR A 339 16.68 -0.82 -7.33
N ARG A 340 16.45 -2.02 -7.90
CA ARG A 340 15.10 -2.47 -8.20
C ARG A 340 14.25 -2.67 -6.96
N GLU A 341 14.80 -3.27 -5.90
CA GLU A 341 14.08 -3.47 -4.63
C GLU A 341 13.64 -2.12 -4.01
N LEU A 342 14.51 -1.10 -4.01
CA LEU A 342 14.17 0.24 -3.52
C LEU A 342 13.10 0.94 -4.37
N LEU A 343 13.15 0.79 -5.70
CA LEU A 343 12.10 1.32 -6.57
C LEU A 343 10.76 0.61 -6.35
N ARG A 344 10.78 -0.71 -6.12
CA ARG A 344 9.57 -1.46 -5.81
C ARG A 344 8.96 -1.04 -4.48
N GLU A 345 9.76 -0.85 -3.43
CA GLU A 345 9.27 -0.31 -2.16
C GLU A 345 8.63 1.07 -2.33
N GLN A 346 9.24 1.95 -3.14
CA GLN A 346 8.64 3.25 -3.46
C GLN A 346 7.29 3.10 -4.18
N HIS A 347 7.21 2.23 -5.19
CA HIS A 347 5.96 1.95 -5.89
C HIS A 347 4.88 1.41 -4.95
N VAL A 348 5.25 0.49 -4.05
CA VAL A 348 4.33 -0.06 -3.03
C VAL A 348 3.76 1.05 -2.14
N ARG A 349 4.60 2.00 -1.69
CA ARG A 349 4.13 3.15 -0.92
C ARG A 349 3.23 4.08 -1.74
N ASP A 350 3.56 4.32 -3.00
CA ASP A 350 2.75 5.15 -3.89
C ASP A 350 1.37 4.50 -4.15
N ASP A 351 1.34 3.19 -4.37
CA ASP A 351 0.12 2.40 -4.54
C ASP A 351 -0.73 2.38 -3.25
N ALA A 352 -0.11 2.17 -2.09
CA ALA A 352 -0.77 2.25 -0.79
C ALA A 352 -1.40 3.62 -0.53
N TRP A 353 -0.70 4.71 -0.90
CA TRP A 353 -1.23 6.07 -0.84
C TRP A 353 -2.34 6.35 -1.87
N GLU A 354 -2.32 5.70 -3.03
CA GLU A 354 -3.40 5.79 -4.02
C GLU A 354 -4.65 5.02 -3.56
N TRP A 355 -4.48 3.93 -2.80
CA TRP A 355 -5.52 2.96 -2.47
C TRP A 355 -5.70 2.73 -0.97
N GLN A 356 -5.57 3.79 -0.19
CA GLN A 356 -5.59 3.77 1.29
C GLN A 356 -6.85 3.12 1.85
N ARG A 357 -8.00 3.34 1.20
CA ARG A 357 -9.30 2.78 1.59
C ARG A 357 -9.31 1.26 1.46
N ILE A 358 -8.72 0.71 0.40
CA ILE A 358 -8.59 -0.73 0.18
C ILE A 358 -7.57 -1.31 1.15
N LEU A 359 -6.43 -0.64 1.33
CA LEU A 359 -5.41 -1.04 2.28
C LEU A 359 -5.96 -1.13 3.71
N TRP A 360 -6.79 -0.18 4.11
CA TRP A 360 -7.50 -0.22 5.39
C TRP A 360 -8.42 -1.43 5.49
N ALA A 361 -9.24 -1.68 4.46
CA ALA A 361 -10.11 -2.85 4.44
C ALA A 361 -9.31 -4.16 4.55
N GLU A 362 -8.17 -4.28 3.86
CA GLU A 362 -7.29 -5.45 3.97
C GLU A 362 -6.74 -5.62 5.40
N SER A 363 -6.30 -4.52 6.02
CA SER A 363 -5.76 -4.51 7.39
C SER A 363 -6.84 -4.88 8.42
N ALA A 364 -8.03 -4.31 8.27
CA ALA A 364 -9.18 -4.60 9.12
C ALA A 364 -9.63 -6.07 9.01
N ARG A 365 -9.57 -6.68 7.81
CA ARG A 365 -9.79 -8.13 7.64
C ARG A 365 -8.81 -8.95 8.47
N GLN A 366 -7.53 -8.57 8.50
CA GLN A 366 -6.52 -9.29 9.29
C GLN A 366 -6.80 -9.16 10.79
N LEU A 367 -7.13 -7.96 11.26
CA LEU A 367 -7.46 -7.71 12.66
C LEU A 367 -8.69 -8.53 13.10
N VAL A 368 -9.79 -8.44 12.34
CA VAL A 368 -11.01 -9.23 12.61
C VAL A 368 -10.71 -10.72 12.57
N GLY A 369 -9.96 -11.19 11.55
CA GLY A 369 -9.59 -12.59 11.43
C GLY A 369 -8.81 -13.11 12.65
N CYS A 370 -7.78 -12.37 13.08
CA CYS A 370 -7.01 -12.71 14.28
C CYS A 370 -7.92 -12.78 15.52
N THR A 371 -8.79 -11.79 15.71
CA THR A 371 -9.73 -11.75 16.84
C THR A 371 -10.72 -12.92 16.81
N LEU A 372 -11.26 -13.29 15.65
CA LEU A 372 -12.17 -14.43 15.54
C LEU A 372 -11.49 -15.77 15.84
N THR A 373 -10.23 -15.95 15.43
CA THR A 373 -9.45 -17.17 15.76
C THR A 373 -9.12 -17.30 17.24
N GLU A 374 -9.22 -16.21 17.99
CA GLU A 374 -9.09 -16.22 19.45
C GLU A 374 -10.40 -16.56 20.14
N PHE A 375 -11.52 -16.04 19.64
CA PHE A 375 -12.84 -16.28 20.23
C PHE A 375 -13.39 -17.66 19.92
N PHE A 376 -13.08 -18.18 18.74
CA PHE A 376 -13.67 -19.40 18.22
C PHE A 376 -12.66 -20.42 17.74
N ARG A 377 -13.04 -21.68 17.86
CA ARG A 377 -12.26 -22.79 17.31
C ARG A 377 -12.59 -22.98 15.83
N GLU A 378 -11.57 -22.90 14.98
CA GLU A 378 -11.68 -23.26 13.57
C GLU A 378 -12.05 -24.74 13.40
N GLU A 379 -13.01 -25.03 12.52
CA GLU A 379 -13.30 -26.41 12.10
C GLU A 379 -12.24 -26.94 11.15
N ASN A 380 -11.82 -26.07 10.22
CA ASN A 380 -10.77 -26.34 9.25
C ASN A 380 -9.77 -25.20 9.34
N ALA A 381 -8.50 -25.52 9.56
CA ALA A 381 -7.46 -24.51 9.62
C ALA A 381 -7.36 -23.80 8.27
N SER A 382 -7.65 -22.50 8.28
CA SER A 382 -7.46 -21.61 7.14
C SER A 382 -6.06 -20.99 7.21
N THR A 383 -5.53 -20.63 6.05
CA THR A 383 -4.18 -20.07 5.91
C THR A 383 -4.18 -19.08 4.77
N PRO A 384 -4.27 -17.78 5.06
CA PRO A 384 -4.28 -16.75 4.04
C PRO A 384 -2.98 -16.71 3.24
N TYR A 385 -3.12 -16.24 2.00
CA TYR A 385 -2.02 -15.98 1.08
C TYR A 385 -1.70 -14.49 1.09
N TYR A 386 -0.41 -14.14 1.18
CA TYR A 386 0.12 -12.79 1.23
C TYR A 386 1.04 -12.52 0.06
N ARG A 387 0.89 -11.37 -0.57
CA ARG A 387 1.78 -10.89 -1.61
C ARG A 387 3.01 -10.23 -0.98
N PHE A 388 4.15 -10.34 -1.66
CA PHE A 388 5.33 -9.52 -1.31
C PHE A 388 5.14 -8.04 -1.62
N GLU A 389 4.23 -7.73 -2.55
CA GLU A 389 3.98 -6.37 -3.05
C GLU A 389 2.47 -6.17 -3.17
N GLY A 390 1.98 -5.06 -2.61
CA GLY A 390 0.60 -4.63 -2.79
C GLY A 390 0.30 -4.25 -4.24
N GLU A 391 -0.93 -4.52 -4.68
CA GLU A 391 -1.44 -4.06 -5.96
C GLU A 391 -2.84 -3.46 -5.78
N HIS A 392 -3.00 -2.17 -6.08
CA HIS A 392 -4.21 -1.41 -5.78
C HIS A 392 -4.60 -1.45 -4.29
N GLY A 393 -3.61 -1.43 -3.39
CA GLY A 393 -3.80 -1.55 -1.94
C GLY A 393 -4.14 -2.96 -1.45
N VAL A 394 -4.22 -3.96 -2.34
CA VAL A 394 -4.49 -5.37 -2.00
C VAL A 394 -3.19 -6.10 -1.70
N TRP A 395 -3.15 -6.78 -0.56
CA TRP A 395 -2.00 -7.57 -0.12
C TRP A 395 -2.31 -9.04 0.08
N THR A 396 -3.58 -9.41 0.16
CA THR A 396 -4.01 -10.80 0.38
C THR A 396 -4.65 -11.44 -0.85
N GLU A 397 -4.58 -12.75 -0.91
CA GLU A 397 -5.20 -13.59 -1.93
C GLU A 397 -6.15 -14.60 -1.31
N SER A 398 -7.21 -14.94 -2.04
CA SER A 398 -8.24 -15.89 -1.59
C SER A 398 -7.66 -17.29 -1.34
N PRO A 399 -8.05 -17.97 -0.25
CA PRO A 399 -9.02 -17.55 0.77
C PRO A 399 -8.44 -16.52 1.76
N ILE A 400 -9.19 -15.47 2.06
CA ILE A 400 -8.72 -14.35 2.91
C ILE A 400 -9.09 -14.52 4.38
N GLY A 401 -10.30 -15.03 4.66
CA GLY A 401 -10.83 -15.15 6.02
C GLY A 401 -10.46 -16.47 6.73
N PRO A 402 -10.46 -16.48 8.07
CA PRO A 402 -10.37 -17.71 8.87
C PRO A 402 -11.68 -18.50 8.85
N GLY A 403 -11.64 -19.73 9.38
CA GLY A 403 -12.83 -20.56 9.59
C GLY A 403 -13.15 -21.51 8.43
N PRO A 404 -14.36 -22.12 8.41
CA PRO A 404 -15.51 -21.87 9.28
C PRO A 404 -15.25 -22.20 10.76
N PHE A 405 -16.06 -21.64 11.65
CA PHE A 405 -15.88 -21.70 13.10
C PHE A 405 -16.98 -22.50 13.81
N LYS A 406 -16.61 -23.19 14.89
CA LYS A 406 -17.56 -23.72 15.88
C LYS A 406 -17.79 -22.68 16.98
N THR A 407 -19.05 -22.28 17.14
CA THR A 407 -19.47 -21.34 18.19
C THR A 407 -20.55 -21.96 19.08
N LYS A 408 -20.86 -21.32 20.21
CA LYS A 408 -21.95 -21.76 21.11
C LYS A 408 -23.32 -21.72 20.44
N ALA A 409 -23.53 -20.85 19.45
CA ALA A 409 -24.77 -20.73 18.67
C ALA A 409 -24.79 -21.62 17.41
N GLY A 410 -23.81 -22.50 17.22
CA GLY A 410 -23.67 -23.36 16.05
C GLY A 410 -22.52 -22.95 15.12
N PRO A 411 -22.48 -23.48 13.89
CA PRO A 411 -21.45 -23.14 12.93
C PRO A 411 -21.56 -21.67 12.52
N CYS A 412 -20.41 -21.00 12.44
CA CYS A 412 -20.29 -19.63 11.92
C CYS A 412 -19.44 -19.65 10.64
N ILE A 413 -20.00 -19.07 9.57
CA ILE A 413 -19.36 -18.96 8.27
C ILE A 413 -18.90 -17.53 8.08
N VAL A 414 -17.63 -17.33 7.75
CA VAL A 414 -17.08 -16.04 7.31
C VAL A 414 -17.25 -15.94 5.80
N ILE A 415 -17.91 -14.88 5.33
CA ILE A 415 -18.12 -14.62 3.92
C ILE A 415 -17.47 -13.27 3.60
N ASP A 416 -16.43 -13.27 2.78
CA ASP A 416 -15.71 -12.06 2.39
C ASP A 416 -16.01 -11.67 0.94
N SER A 417 -16.24 -10.38 0.71
CA SER A 417 -16.47 -9.82 -0.63
C SER A 417 -15.33 -10.15 -1.59
N ARG A 418 -14.09 -10.14 -1.11
CA ARG A 418 -12.90 -10.40 -1.93
C ARG A 418 -12.81 -11.86 -2.39
N ASP A 419 -13.21 -12.81 -1.55
CA ASP A 419 -13.27 -14.22 -1.93
C ASP A 419 -14.33 -14.44 -3.02
N VAL A 420 -15.45 -13.73 -2.92
CA VAL A 420 -16.52 -13.75 -3.94
C VAL A 420 -16.04 -13.15 -5.28
N LEU A 421 -15.19 -12.12 -5.23
CA LEU A 421 -14.68 -11.45 -6.42
C LEU A 421 -13.67 -12.27 -7.24
N VAL A 422 -13.18 -13.39 -6.71
CA VAL A 422 -12.38 -14.36 -7.49
C VAL A 422 -13.23 -15.03 -8.57
N ASN A 423 -14.48 -15.35 -8.25
CA ASN A 423 -15.45 -15.92 -9.20
C ASN A 423 -16.85 -15.32 -9.01
N PRO A 424 -17.06 -14.05 -9.40
CA PRO A 424 -18.32 -13.36 -9.18
C PRO A 424 -19.46 -13.98 -10.00
N TYR A 425 -19.16 -14.62 -11.13
CA TYR A 425 -20.16 -15.32 -11.93
C TYR A 425 -20.75 -16.52 -11.19
N ALA A 426 -19.95 -17.27 -10.43
CA ALA A 426 -20.45 -18.36 -9.61
C ALA A 426 -21.40 -17.86 -8.53
N TRP A 427 -21.07 -16.76 -7.86
CA TRP A 427 -21.94 -16.09 -6.88
C TRP A 427 -23.28 -15.65 -7.47
N ILE A 428 -23.26 -15.08 -8.69
CA ILE A 428 -24.48 -14.62 -9.36
C ILE A 428 -25.34 -15.79 -9.84
N LYS A 429 -24.72 -16.80 -10.47
CA LYS A 429 -25.43 -17.90 -11.13
C LYS A 429 -25.94 -18.93 -10.13
N ASN A 430 -25.13 -19.24 -9.11
CA ASN A 430 -25.40 -20.25 -8.10
C ASN A 430 -25.15 -19.63 -6.71
N PRO A 431 -25.99 -18.67 -6.27
CA PRO A 431 -25.80 -18.01 -5.00
C PRO A 431 -25.80 -19.04 -3.85
N PRO A 432 -24.78 -19.04 -2.98
CA PRO A 432 -24.68 -20.03 -1.90
C PRO A 432 -25.76 -19.85 -0.82
N PHE A 433 -26.38 -18.67 -0.77
CA PHE A 433 -27.42 -18.30 0.18
C PHE A 433 -28.51 -17.48 -0.54
N ASP A 434 -29.75 -17.52 -0.04
CA ASP A 434 -30.86 -16.77 -0.63
C ASP A 434 -30.69 -15.24 -0.54
N PHE A 435 -30.00 -14.74 0.49
CA PHE A 435 -29.68 -13.33 0.67
C PHE A 435 -28.47 -12.85 -0.15
N ALA A 436 -27.71 -13.76 -0.76
CA ALA A 436 -26.41 -13.48 -1.37
C ALA A 436 -26.48 -12.38 -2.47
N LEU A 437 -27.53 -12.41 -3.29
CA LEU A 437 -27.73 -11.43 -4.37
C LEU A 437 -28.17 -10.05 -3.88
N TYR A 438 -28.47 -9.88 -2.60
CA TYR A 438 -28.89 -8.60 -2.03
C TYR A 438 -27.79 -7.97 -1.18
N LEU A 439 -26.81 -8.77 -0.76
CA LEU A 439 -25.81 -8.38 0.23
C LEU A 439 -24.99 -7.14 -0.20
N GLY A 440 -24.61 -7.06 -1.47
CA GLY A 440 -23.84 -5.93 -1.99
C GLY A 440 -24.57 -4.59 -1.97
N THR A 441 -25.89 -4.55 -1.79
CA THR A 441 -26.65 -3.29 -1.66
C THR A 441 -26.28 -2.49 -0.42
N LEU A 442 -25.75 -3.16 0.62
CA LEU A 442 -25.25 -2.51 1.84
C LEU A 442 -23.83 -1.95 1.69
N GLY A 443 -23.11 -2.33 0.62
CA GLY A 443 -21.70 -1.99 0.45
C GLY A 443 -20.78 -2.58 1.53
N CYS A 444 -21.18 -3.63 2.24
CA CYS A 444 -20.36 -4.28 3.25
C CYS A 444 -19.19 -5.06 2.65
N ASP A 445 -18.16 -5.27 3.46
CA ASP A 445 -16.91 -5.92 3.07
C ASP A 445 -16.90 -7.40 3.47
N GLN A 446 -17.47 -7.73 4.63
CA GLN A 446 -17.48 -9.07 5.20
C GLN A 446 -18.78 -9.35 5.96
N VAL A 447 -19.16 -10.62 6.07
CA VAL A 447 -20.32 -11.09 6.83
C VAL A 447 -19.96 -12.32 7.66
N LEU A 448 -20.39 -12.34 8.92
CA LEU A 448 -20.47 -13.57 9.71
C LEU A 448 -21.90 -14.08 9.68
N PHE A 449 -22.08 -15.34 9.26
CA PHE A 449 -23.38 -15.97 9.13
C PHE A 449 -23.49 -17.19 10.03
N TRP A 450 -24.52 -17.21 10.87
CA TRP A 450 -24.92 -18.38 11.66
C TRP A 450 -26.20 -19.00 11.07
N PRO A 451 -26.08 -20.10 10.29
CA PRO A 451 -27.23 -20.72 9.64
C PRO A 451 -28.31 -21.20 10.62
N SER A 452 -27.89 -21.73 11.78
CA SER A 452 -28.81 -22.30 12.79
C SER A 452 -29.79 -21.27 13.35
N SER A 453 -29.35 -20.02 13.54
CA SER A 453 -30.18 -18.94 14.07
C SER A 453 -30.64 -17.94 13.02
N ARG A 454 -30.22 -18.11 11.76
CA ARG A 454 -30.39 -17.14 10.66
C ARG A 454 -29.93 -15.73 11.07
N THR A 455 -28.79 -15.66 11.78
CA THR A 455 -28.18 -14.39 12.19
C THR A 455 -27.11 -13.99 11.18
N LEU A 456 -27.18 -12.74 10.73
CA LEU A 456 -26.17 -12.08 9.91
C LEU A 456 -25.53 -10.95 10.73
N LEU A 457 -24.21 -11.01 10.90
CA LEU A 457 -23.42 -9.86 11.34
C LEU A 457 -22.72 -9.26 10.12
N ILE A 458 -23.17 -8.07 9.72
CA ILE A 458 -22.64 -7.31 8.60
C ILE A 458 -21.47 -6.45 9.06
N ILE A 459 -20.33 -6.53 8.37
CA ILE A 459 -19.13 -5.81 8.74
C ILE A 459 -18.73 -4.84 7.62
N TRP A 460 -18.55 -3.58 7.96
CA TRP A 460 -18.03 -2.53 7.09
C TRP A 460 -16.65 -2.09 7.54
N PHE A 461 -15.71 -1.99 6.60
CA PHE A 461 -14.39 -1.39 6.83
C PHE A 461 -14.39 0.01 6.23
N MET A 462 -14.68 1.00 7.08
CA MET A 462 -14.83 2.39 6.66
C MET A 462 -13.54 3.16 6.90
N TYR A 463 -12.99 3.72 5.82
CA TYR A 463 -11.88 4.66 5.91
C TYR A 463 -12.45 6.09 5.96
N TRP A 464 -12.09 6.83 7.01
CA TRP A 464 -12.55 8.19 7.29
C TRP A 464 -11.39 9.10 7.74
N THR A 465 -11.28 10.26 7.11
CA THR A 465 -10.28 11.31 7.41
C THR A 465 -10.89 12.66 7.77
N GLY A 466 -12.22 12.75 7.81
CA GLY A 466 -12.94 13.99 8.09
C GLY A 466 -13.09 14.28 9.59
N GLU A 467 -14.07 15.11 9.93
CA GLU A 467 -14.38 15.46 11.31
C GLU A 467 -15.04 14.30 12.06
N SER A 468 -14.64 14.07 13.32
CA SER A 468 -15.16 12.95 14.11
C SER A 468 -16.64 13.08 14.44
N GLU A 469 -17.18 14.31 14.49
CA GLU A 469 -18.60 14.58 14.74
C GLU A 469 -19.51 13.96 13.66
N GLN A 470 -19.00 13.71 12.45
CA GLN A 470 -19.74 13.10 11.35
C GLN A 470 -19.86 11.57 11.46
N ILE A 471 -19.05 10.93 12.31
CA ILE A 471 -19.04 9.47 12.46
C ILE A 471 -20.37 8.96 13.03
N ARG A 472 -20.94 9.63 14.03
CA ARG A 472 -22.20 9.20 14.64
C ARG A 472 -23.39 9.29 13.67
N PRO A 473 -23.58 10.38 12.91
CA PRO A 473 -24.54 10.41 11.79
C PRO A 473 -24.33 9.28 10.76
N MET A 474 -23.09 8.94 10.43
CA MET A 474 -22.77 7.84 9.51
C MET A 474 -23.22 6.48 10.07
N ILE A 475 -22.95 6.19 11.34
CA ILE A 475 -23.40 4.95 12.00
C ILE A 475 -24.94 4.88 12.06
N SER A 476 -25.60 6.00 12.29
CA SER A 476 -27.07 6.07 12.23
C SER A 476 -27.61 5.76 10.83
N ARG A 477 -26.97 6.28 9.77
CA ARG A 477 -27.34 5.97 8.37
C ARG A 477 -27.10 4.50 8.02
N SER A 478 -25.97 3.92 8.43
CA SER A 478 -25.70 2.49 8.20
C SER A 478 -26.72 1.60 8.92
N GLY A 479 -27.15 1.97 10.12
CA GLY A 479 -28.24 1.29 10.83
C GLY A 479 -29.59 1.37 10.13
N LYS A 480 -29.96 2.53 9.58
CA LYS A 480 -31.17 2.67 8.75
C LYS A 480 -31.08 1.79 7.50
N ALA A 481 -29.94 1.79 6.81
CA ALA A 481 -29.73 0.93 5.65
C ALA A 481 -29.82 -0.56 6.00
N LEU A 482 -29.27 -0.98 7.15
CA LEU A 482 -29.37 -2.35 7.65
C LEU A 482 -30.83 -2.77 7.91
N ARG A 483 -31.65 -1.87 8.45
CA ARG A 483 -33.10 -2.13 8.63
C ARG A 483 -33.81 -2.30 7.30
N ILE A 484 -33.57 -1.41 6.34
CA ILE A 484 -34.17 -1.49 4.99
C ILE A 484 -33.78 -2.82 4.34
N PHE A 485 -32.48 -3.16 4.38
CA PHE A 485 -31.99 -4.44 3.89
C PHE A 485 -32.68 -5.62 4.58
N SER A 486 -32.77 -5.65 5.91
CA SER A 486 -33.46 -6.72 6.64
C SER A 486 -34.91 -6.94 6.18
N LEU A 487 -35.64 -5.83 5.97
CA LEU A 487 -37.02 -5.87 5.44
C LEU A 487 -37.06 -6.38 3.98
N ASP A 488 -36.14 -5.92 3.14
CA ASP A 488 -36.06 -6.31 1.74
C ASP A 488 -35.71 -7.79 1.59
N ILE A 489 -34.70 -8.30 2.32
CA ILE A 489 -34.38 -9.73 2.27
C ILE A 489 -35.59 -10.55 2.72
N ALA A 490 -36.29 -10.14 3.78
CA ALA A 490 -37.47 -10.85 4.25
C ALA A 490 -38.57 -10.89 3.18
N ARG A 491 -38.75 -9.79 2.45
CA ARG A 491 -39.69 -9.70 1.32
C ARG A 491 -39.28 -10.60 0.15
N PHE A 492 -37.99 -10.64 -0.20
CA PHE A 492 -37.52 -11.35 -1.40
C PHE A 492 -37.25 -12.84 -1.19
N THR A 493 -36.82 -13.22 0.02
CA THR A 493 -36.45 -14.61 0.36
C THR A 493 -37.56 -15.36 1.09
N TYR A 494 -38.57 -14.65 1.59
CA TYR A 494 -39.59 -15.17 2.51
C TYR A 494 -39.02 -15.72 3.83
N GLN A 495 -37.79 -15.32 4.19
CA GLN A 495 -37.13 -15.70 5.43
C GLN A 495 -36.77 -14.47 6.27
N HIS A 496 -37.04 -14.54 7.57
CA HIS A 496 -36.59 -13.51 8.49
C HIS A 496 -35.16 -13.79 8.96
N TYR A 497 -34.27 -12.84 8.67
CA TYR A 497 -32.89 -12.83 9.14
C TYR A 497 -32.74 -11.82 10.28
N ARG A 498 -32.03 -12.23 11.34
CA ARG A 498 -31.61 -11.30 12.38
C ARG A 498 -30.34 -10.60 11.91
N CYS A 499 -30.42 -9.32 11.59
CA CYS A 499 -29.29 -8.55 11.08
C CYS A 499 -28.70 -7.66 12.17
N LEU A 500 -27.37 -7.69 12.32
CA LEU A 500 -26.58 -6.80 13.17
C LEU A 500 -25.46 -6.20 12.33
N GLY A 501 -24.95 -5.04 12.74
CA GLY A 501 -23.92 -4.30 12.04
C GLY A 501 -22.70 -4.02 12.91
N LEU A 502 -21.53 -4.11 12.30
CA LEU A 502 -20.25 -3.68 12.85
C LEU A 502 -19.59 -2.74 11.85
N VAL A 503 -19.32 -1.51 12.25
CA VAL A 503 -18.58 -0.54 11.43
C VAL A 503 -17.21 -0.33 12.06
N LEU A 504 -16.15 -0.77 11.39
CA LEU A 504 -14.77 -0.43 11.77
C LEU A 504 -14.37 0.84 11.03
N ILE A 505 -14.36 1.97 11.73
CA ILE A 505 -14.13 3.29 11.14
C ILE A 505 -12.83 3.90 11.65
N THR A 506 -12.00 4.40 10.75
CA THR A 506 -10.81 5.16 11.18
C THR A 506 -11.21 6.54 11.70
N ASP A 507 -10.48 7.07 12.67
CA ASP A 507 -10.76 8.38 13.24
C ASP A 507 -9.46 9.16 13.48
N PRO A 508 -9.19 10.21 12.69
CA PRO A 508 -7.97 10.99 12.84
C PRO A 508 -7.90 11.81 14.13
N GLN A 509 -9.05 12.13 14.73
CA GLN A 509 -9.13 12.97 15.93
C GLN A 509 -9.44 12.18 17.19
N ALA A 510 -9.51 10.84 17.10
CA ALA A 510 -9.50 9.93 18.26
C ALA A 510 -8.14 9.94 18.99
N THR A 511 -7.57 11.12 19.22
CA THR A 511 -6.46 11.35 20.14
C THR A 511 -7.02 11.76 21.50
N GLY A 512 -8.17 11.22 21.91
CA GLY A 512 -8.76 11.51 23.21
C GLY A 512 -7.70 11.43 24.31
N LYS A 513 -7.91 12.10 25.45
CA LYS A 513 -6.99 12.07 26.61
C LYS A 513 -6.61 10.65 27.11
N LYS A 514 -7.20 9.60 26.52
CA LYS A 514 -6.86 8.20 26.72
C LYS A 514 -6.75 7.52 25.35
N PRO A 515 -5.63 6.83 25.04
CA PRO A 515 -5.55 5.97 23.86
C PRO A 515 -6.57 4.84 23.93
N GLY A 516 -7.19 4.42 22.82
CA GLY A 516 -8.14 3.31 22.81
C GLY A 516 -9.11 3.35 21.62
N VAL A 517 -9.89 2.27 21.47
CA VAL A 517 -11.00 2.20 20.51
C VAL A 517 -12.24 2.81 21.16
N GLU A 518 -12.85 3.82 20.54
CA GLU A 518 -14.12 4.37 21.02
C GLU A 518 -15.29 3.59 20.44
N LEU A 519 -16.29 3.34 21.29
CA LEU A 519 -17.49 2.58 20.96
C LEU A 519 -18.65 3.55 20.71
N GLU A 520 -19.28 3.43 19.54
CA GLU A 520 -20.52 4.11 19.20
C GLU A 520 -21.61 3.06 18.95
N ILE A 521 -22.81 3.29 19.49
CA ILE A 521 -23.89 2.29 19.44
C ILE A 521 -25.12 2.92 18.82
N TRP A 522 -25.75 2.23 17.89
CA TRP A 522 -27.04 2.66 17.34
C TRP A 522 -28.08 1.53 17.34
N PRO A 523 -29.32 1.79 17.78
CA PRO A 523 -29.81 3.04 18.41
C PRO A 523 -29.22 3.23 19.82
N ASP A 524 -28.91 4.48 20.20
CA ASP A 524 -28.23 4.81 21.47
C ASP A 524 -28.95 4.30 22.72
N ASP A 525 -30.29 4.24 22.69
CA ASP A 525 -31.14 3.85 23.83
C ASP A 525 -31.64 2.38 23.78
N SER A 526 -31.15 1.58 22.84
CA SER A 526 -31.61 0.20 22.71
C SER A 526 -30.82 -0.76 23.59
N LYS A 527 -31.53 -1.60 24.37
CA LYS A 527 -30.92 -2.78 25.02
C LYS A 527 -30.36 -3.79 24.02
N MET A 528 -30.78 -3.70 22.76
CA MET A 528 -30.36 -4.51 21.63
C MET A 528 -29.80 -3.59 20.54
N PRO A 529 -28.50 -3.28 20.54
CA PRO A 529 -27.92 -2.45 19.51
C PRO A 529 -28.03 -3.14 18.16
N GLU A 530 -28.37 -2.37 17.12
CA GLU A 530 -28.44 -2.89 15.76
C GLU A 530 -27.12 -2.72 15.04
N VAL A 531 -26.44 -1.60 15.24
CA VAL A 531 -25.12 -1.32 14.69
C VAL A 531 -24.18 -0.83 15.78
N VAL A 532 -22.97 -1.34 15.76
CA VAL A 532 -21.89 -0.91 16.64
C VAL A 532 -20.74 -0.37 15.79
N GLY A 533 -20.31 0.85 16.04
CA GLY A 533 -19.14 1.47 15.46
C GLY A 533 -17.94 1.36 16.39
N LEU A 534 -16.81 0.89 15.86
CA LEU A 534 -15.51 0.93 16.52
C LEU A 534 -14.65 1.99 15.83
N ARG A 535 -14.34 3.08 16.55
CA ARG A 535 -13.52 4.19 16.07
C ARG A 535 -12.05 3.90 16.35
N ILE A 536 -11.25 3.81 15.30
CA ILE A 536 -9.84 3.37 15.35
C ILE A 536 -8.93 4.56 15.02
N PRO A 537 -8.06 5.01 15.94
CA PRO A 537 -7.20 6.15 15.70
C PRO A 537 -6.14 5.88 14.63
N PHE A 538 -5.73 6.92 13.90
CA PHE A 538 -4.55 6.86 13.02
C PHE A 538 -3.23 6.80 13.80
N THR A 539 -3.20 7.34 15.01
CA THR A 539 -2.04 7.27 15.90
C THR A 539 -1.97 5.89 16.52
N ILE A 540 -1.41 4.95 15.77
CA ILE A 540 -1.02 3.64 16.29
C ILE A 540 0.47 3.71 16.59
N ASP A 541 0.81 4.13 17.81
CA ASP A 541 2.20 4.04 18.26
C ASP A 541 2.48 2.63 18.77
N GLN A 542 2.99 1.76 17.88
CA GLN A 542 3.44 0.42 18.28
C GLN A 542 4.60 0.46 19.29
N THR A 543 5.29 1.59 19.41
CA THR A 543 6.41 1.73 20.34
C THR A 543 5.95 2.00 21.77
N ASP A 544 4.78 2.62 21.96
CA ASP A 544 4.11 2.67 23.26
C ASP A 544 3.31 1.39 23.48
N SER A 545 3.99 0.42 24.09
CA SER A 545 3.41 -0.91 24.35
C SER A 545 2.17 -0.89 25.26
N VAL A 546 1.92 0.19 26.00
CA VAL A 546 0.73 0.32 26.86
C VAL A 546 -0.43 0.84 26.03
N GLU A 547 -0.20 1.88 25.22
CA GLU A 547 -1.19 2.44 24.29
C GLU A 547 -1.60 1.41 23.24
N PHE A 548 -0.63 0.76 22.58
CA PHE A 548 -0.93 -0.25 21.57
C PHE A 548 -1.68 -1.45 22.16
N LYS A 549 -1.24 -1.96 23.33
CA LYS A 549 -1.95 -3.06 23.99
C LYS A 549 -3.38 -2.66 24.33
N LYS A 550 -3.58 -1.45 24.86
CA LYS A 550 -4.91 -0.96 25.19
C LYS A 550 -5.79 -0.83 23.94
N LEU A 551 -5.25 -0.32 22.84
CA LEU A 551 -5.96 -0.26 21.56
C LEU A 551 -6.45 -1.65 21.13
N ILE A 552 -5.59 -2.66 21.22
CA ILE A 552 -5.93 -4.04 20.86
C ILE A 552 -6.94 -4.65 21.84
N ASP A 553 -6.76 -4.46 23.14
CA ASP A 553 -7.71 -4.95 24.17
C ASP A 553 -9.10 -4.33 23.97
N ASP A 554 -9.17 -3.01 23.71
CA ASP A 554 -10.42 -2.28 23.44
C ASP A 554 -11.05 -2.74 22.11
N PHE A 555 -10.24 -2.96 21.07
CA PHE A 555 -10.70 -3.50 19.78
C PHE A 555 -11.34 -4.88 19.97
N MET A 556 -10.63 -5.80 20.63
CA MET A 556 -11.11 -7.16 20.87
C MET A 556 -12.38 -7.15 21.72
N ALA A 557 -12.43 -6.35 22.78
CA ALA A 557 -13.63 -6.20 23.59
C ALA A 557 -14.83 -5.69 22.78
N GLY A 558 -14.61 -4.74 21.87
CA GLY A 558 -15.62 -4.24 20.94
C GLY A 558 -16.15 -5.32 20.00
N ILE A 559 -15.27 -6.11 19.38
CA ILE A 559 -15.68 -7.24 18.52
C ILE A 559 -16.44 -8.29 19.34
N GLN A 560 -15.94 -8.66 20.51
CA GLN A 560 -16.56 -9.65 21.40
C GLN A 560 -17.99 -9.25 21.79
N LEU A 561 -18.19 -7.97 22.15
CA LEU A 561 -19.51 -7.44 22.49
C LEU A 561 -20.52 -7.65 21.36
N VAL A 562 -20.13 -7.36 20.11
CA VAL A 562 -21.02 -7.48 18.94
C VAL A 562 -21.29 -8.94 18.62
N VAL A 563 -20.25 -9.77 18.71
CA VAL A 563 -20.35 -11.21 18.50
C VAL A 563 -21.29 -11.86 19.52
N ASP A 564 -21.14 -11.55 20.82
CA ASP A 564 -22.01 -12.04 21.89
C ASP A 564 -23.47 -11.68 21.63
N LYS A 565 -23.73 -10.43 21.25
CA LYS A 565 -25.07 -9.98 20.85
C LYS A 565 -25.61 -10.76 19.66
N ALA A 566 -24.80 -11.08 18.67
CA ALA A 566 -25.19 -11.87 17.50
C ALA A 566 -25.61 -13.30 17.88
N ILE A 567 -24.85 -13.94 18.76
CA ILE A 567 -25.14 -15.29 19.24
C ILE A 567 -26.22 -15.34 20.33
N GLY A 568 -26.64 -14.19 20.86
CA GLY A 568 -27.69 -14.10 21.88
C GLY A 568 -27.19 -14.41 23.30
N LEU A 569 -25.90 -14.20 23.55
CA LEU A 569 -25.30 -14.13 24.88
C LEU A 569 -25.29 -12.68 25.37
#